data_AF-A0A0R2EXW5-F1
#
_entry.id   AF-A0A0R2EXW5-F1
#
_cell.length_a   1.000
_cell.length_b   1.000
_cell.length_c   1.000
_cell.angle_alpha   90.00
_cell.angle_beta   90.00
_cell.angle_gamma   90.00
#
_symmetry.space_group_name_H-M   'P 1'
#
loop_
_entity.id
_entity.type
_entity.pdbx_description
1 polymer ?
#
loop_
_entity_poly.entity_id
_entity_poly.type
_entity_poly.pdbx_seq_one_letter_code
_entity_poly.pdbx_strand_id
1 'polypeptide(L)'
;MKSVKIASLLLASGMLLGSVHSAVTPAYTAHAQTESAQRDVSNQVTLEDDDVFVNDEGIITAPTFNDIPKLVKLFDGGELVIPAKLRGKTIRGIGSFAFNKNYANMVPGINNISGIAKLTFKAPGNINYIHEGAFTGNAISGKLYLPNADWIGDGAFGQNKLTEVDLPEVTGIGESAFSRNNIKTIKLPNVEGVYASAFNGNELTEVTLPKAVEVSEAAFANNAIRKIELSGRVEFPTGHVAPYIGAFAGQKLDLAKTADGQGAVPLSELLPSLKIGGEEQLEISNIKETNESGKVTIDNEKITVKDKNQSLTVRLGMDIDSEYSRGGYSLASMQVKIDPMPSIGGGGNNGDSNTSTTPDTTPETNTPDANLPGTGNPETPITISPDPEVNRPHTVYAKRAMRLHSNVSLTNPTKSYKKQSRAKAASFRIQGVSYDNNGKKRYKVKGGYITASTKYVADSHFRSSKVKQVRVIGNKVNSYKNAKLSKSQQVRSYKKGTKLKVKRIVKQGRTTRFQLNNGRYITGNKQLLIMDHSK
;
A
#
# COMPACT_ATOMS: atom_id res chain seq x y z
N MET A 1 31.16 -49.42 37.03
CA MET A 1 31.89 -49.87 35.82
C MET A 1 31.23 -49.20 34.61
N LYS A 2 31.88 -48.45 33.72
CA LYS A 2 33.21 -47.84 33.62
C LYS A 2 32.99 -46.50 32.92
N SER A 3 33.59 -45.45 33.46
CA SER A 3 33.82 -44.14 32.85
C SER A 3 35.26 -44.09 32.31
N VAL A 4 35.49 -43.46 31.14
CA VAL A 4 36.81 -43.01 30.67
C VAL A 4 36.53 -41.83 29.72
N LYS A 5 36.75 -40.57 30.12
CA LYS A 5 37.98 -39.78 30.34
C LYS A 5 38.64 -39.28 29.05
N ILE A 6 38.65 -37.95 28.98
CA ILE A 6 39.42 -37.05 28.12
C ILE A 6 40.89 -37.07 28.56
N ALA A 7 41.82 -37.09 27.62
CA ALA A 7 43.24 -36.72 27.78
C ALA A 7 43.69 -36.13 26.42
N SER A 8 44.09 -34.87 26.25
CA SER A 8 45.23 -34.12 26.80
C SER A 8 46.57 -34.85 26.66
N LEU A 9 47.29 -34.56 25.58
CA LEU A 9 48.75 -34.73 25.52
C LEU A 9 49.38 -33.39 25.11
N LEU A 10 49.96 -32.74 26.11
CA LEU A 10 51.10 -31.83 25.97
C LEU A 10 52.35 -32.69 26.08
N LEU A 11 53.32 -32.54 25.16
CA LEU A 11 54.72 -32.77 25.47
C LEU A 11 55.52 -31.55 25.02
N ALA A 12 56.14 -30.93 26.02
CA ALA A 12 57.09 -29.84 25.89
C ALA A 12 58.50 -30.40 25.68
N SER A 13 59.35 -29.65 24.97
CA SER A 13 60.57 -29.04 25.50
C SER A 13 61.64 -28.86 24.43
N GLY A 14 62.14 -27.64 24.34
CA GLY A 14 63.27 -27.24 23.51
C GLY A 14 63.45 -25.72 23.55
N MET A 15 63.74 -25.17 24.72
CA MET A 15 64.20 -23.78 24.90
C MET A 15 65.58 -23.58 24.28
N LEU A 16 65.79 -22.51 23.50
CA LEU A 16 66.85 -21.53 23.76
C LEU A 16 66.67 -20.22 22.94
N LEU A 17 66.39 -19.15 23.68
CA LEU A 17 66.75 -17.72 23.55
C LEU A 17 67.02 -17.09 22.16
N GLY A 18 66.30 -16.00 21.88
CA GLY A 18 66.68 -14.99 20.89
C GLY A 18 65.56 -14.01 20.55
N SER A 19 65.43 -12.94 21.33
CA SER A 19 64.54 -11.79 21.08
C SER A 19 64.92 -11.02 19.82
N VAL A 20 63.96 -10.69 18.93
CA VAL A 20 63.70 -9.34 18.36
C VAL A 20 62.46 -9.34 17.45
N HIS A 21 61.73 -8.21 17.44
CA HIS A 21 60.57 -7.88 16.61
C HIS A 21 60.87 -7.91 15.09
N SER A 22 59.91 -8.37 14.27
CA SER A 22 59.26 -7.60 13.18
C SER A 22 58.48 -8.50 12.21
N ALA A 23 57.43 -7.91 11.63
CA ALA A 23 56.46 -8.49 10.71
C ALA A 23 57.05 -9.04 9.41
N VAL A 24 56.49 -10.15 8.88
CA VAL A 24 56.59 -10.55 7.47
C VAL A 24 55.30 -11.27 7.04
N THR A 25 54.64 -10.71 6.02
CA THR A 25 53.60 -11.31 5.17
C THR A 25 54.18 -12.38 4.23
N PRO A 26 53.39 -13.33 3.71
CA PRO A 26 53.67 -13.93 2.42
C PRO A 26 52.69 -13.43 1.36
N ALA A 27 53.29 -12.90 0.29
CA ALA A 27 52.64 -12.48 -0.94
C ALA A 27 52.04 -13.67 -1.71
N TYR A 28 50.89 -13.44 -2.35
CA TYR A 28 50.38 -14.31 -3.41
C TYR A 28 50.71 -13.67 -4.75
N THR A 29 51.59 -14.32 -5.51
CA THR A 29 52.10 -13.86 -6.80
C THR A 29 51.02 -14.05 -7.87
N ALA A 30 50.67 -12.96 -8.55
CA ALA A 30 49.79 -12.97 -9.72
C ALA A 30 50.58 -13.41 -10.96
N HIS A 31 50.12 -14.46 -11.64
CA HIS A 31 50.44 -14.70 -13.05
C HIS A 31 49.24 -14.28 -13.90
N ALA A 32 49.40 -13.16 -14.60
CA ALA A 32 48.53 -12.74 -15.67
C ALA A 32 48.94 -13.46 -16.95
N GLN A 33 48.01 -14.20 -17.57
CA GLN A 33 48.00 -14.41 -19.01
C GLN A 33 46.73 -13.79 -19.57
N THR A 34 46.95 -12.88 -20.51
CA THR A 34 45.98 -12.09 -21.25
C THR A 34 45.31 -12.97 -22.32
N GLU A 35 44.08 -13.36 -22.08
CA GLU A 35 43.10 -13.57 -23.15
C GLU A 35 42.07 -12.44 -23.05
N SER A 36 42.01 -11.63 -24.09
CA SER A 36 41.04 -10.55 -24.25
C SER A 36 39.65 -11.14 -24.52
N ALA A 37 39.03 -11.69 -23.48
CA ALA A 37 37.59 -11.86 -23.44
C ALA A 37 36.97 -10.50 -23.12
N GLN A 38 36.15 -10.00 -24.04
CA GLN A 38 35.33 -8.80 -23.90
C GLN A 38 34.58 -8.87 -22.56
N ARG A 39 35.07 -8.15 -21.54
CA ARG A 39 34.48 -8.16 -20.20
C ARG A 39 33.05 -7.63 -20.31
N ASP A 40 32.09 -8.48 -19.98
CA ASP A 40 30.70 -8.07 -19.86
C ASP A 40 30.60 -6.93 -18.85
N VAL A 41 30.32 -5.73 -19.37
CA VAL A 41 30.16 -4.48 -18.61
C VAL A 41 28.80 -4.48 -17.88
N SER A 42 28.02 -5.56 -17.96
CA SER A 42 26.77 -5.67 -17.24
C SER A 42 27.01 -5.90 -15.73
N ASN A 43 26.55 -4.96 -14.91
CA ASN A 43 26.38 -5.17 -13.46
C ASN A 43 25.16 -6.08 -13.15
N GLN A 44 24.68 -6.86 -14.12
CA GLN A 44 23.62 -7.84 -13.92
C GLN A 44 24.13 -9.07 -13.19
N VAL A 45 23.25 -9.58 -12.33
CA VAL A 45 23.35 -10.85 -11.64
C VAL A 45 22.04 -11.58 -11.88
N THR A 46 22.07 -12.52 -12.84
CA THR A 46 20.93 -13.40 -13.08
C THR A 46 20.96 -14.55 -12.10
N LEU A 47 19.82 -14.80 -11.45
CA LEU A 47 19.67 -15.94 -10.56
C LEU A 47 19.75 -17.24 -11.34
N GLU A 48 20.53 -18.16 -10.80
CA GLU A 48 20.70 -19.53 -11.22
C GLU A 48 20.16 -20.47 -10.15
N ASP A 49 20.06 -21.74 -10.49
CA ASP A 49 19.40 -22.75 -9.65
C ASP A 49 20.03 -22.89 -8.26
N ASP A 50 21.33 -22.60 -8.10
CA ASP A 50 22.06 -22.74 -6.84
C ASP A 50 22.23 -21.44 -6.06
N ASP A 51 21.71 -20.31 -6.58
CA ASP A 51 21.75 -19.03 -5.88
C ASP A 51 20.67 -18.90 -4.82
N VAL A 52 19.57 -19.65 -4.94
CA VAL A 52 18.39 -19.51 -4.10
C VAL A 52 17.68 -20.85 -3.82
N PHE A 53 16.94 -20.88 -2.72
CA PHE A 53 15.92 -21.90 -2.52
C PHE A 53 14.60 -21.48 -3.17
N VAL A 54 13.98 -22.43 -3.89
CA VAL A 54 12.65 -22.28 -4.49
C VAL A 54 11.74 -23.38 -3.93
N ASN A 55 10.63 -22.99 -3.31
CA ASN A 55 9.66 -23.94 -2.78
C ASN A 55 8.77 -24.56 -3.88
N ASP A 56 7.87 -25.47 -3.49
CA ASP A 56 7.00 -26.16 -4.44
C ASP A 56 5.97 -25.26 -5.14
N GLU A 57 5.72 -24.08 -4.61
CA GLU A 57 4.82 -23.08 -5.19
C GLU A 57 5.55 -22.13 -6.15
N GLY A 58 6.87 -22.30 -6.34
CA GLY A 58 7.67 -21.41 -7.19
C GLY A 58 8.04 -20.09 -6.52
N ILE A 59 8.06 -20.05 -5.18
CA ILE A 59 8.46 -18.87 -4.41
C ILE A 59 9.94 -18.97 -4.05
N ILE A 60 10.70 -17.93 -4.35
CA ILE A 60 12.10 -17.79 -3.93
C ILE A 60 12.13 -17.44 -2.44
N THR A 61 12.60 -18.34 -1.57
CA THR A 61 12.44 -18.17 -0.11
C THR A 61 13.64 -17.56 0.59
N ALA A 62 14.84 -17.87 0.13
CA ALA A 62 16.08 -17.33 0.68
C ALA A 62 17.21 -17.49 -0.34
N PRO A 63 18.21 -16.60 -0.30
CA PRO A 63 19.44 -16.80 -1.03
C PRO A 63 20.29 -17.89 -0.37
N THR A 64 20.91 -18.73 -1.19
CA THR A 64 21.94 -19.70 -0.80
C THR A 64 23.35 -19.25 -1.15
N PHE A 65 23.47 -18.20 -1.99
CA PHE A 65 24.70 -17.61 -2.54
C PHE A 65 26.02 -18.18 -1.96
N ASN A 66 26.45 -19.28 -2.55
CA ASN A 66 27.76 -19.88 -2.28
C ASN A 66 28.88 -19.11 -2.99
N ASP A 67 28.53 -18.32 -4.02
CA ASP A 67 29.44 -17.46 -4.77
C ASP A 67 29.48 -16.06 -4.15
N ILE A 68 30.48 -15.85 -3.27
CA ILE A 68 30.70 -14.58 -2.58
C ILE A 68 30.95 -13.42 -3.57
N PRO A 69 31.83 -13.54 -4.59
CA PRO A 69 31.99 -12.50 -5.61
C PRO A 69 30.68 -12.07 -6.30
N LYS A 70 29.84 -13.03 -6.71
CA LYS A 70 28.53 -12.75 -7.31
C LYS A 70 27.61 -12.01 -6.35
N LEU A 71 27.64 -12.38 -5.07
CA LEU A 71 26.88 -11.74 -4.01
C LEU A 71 27.34 -10.31 -3.73
N VAL A 72 28.65 -10.08 -3.66
CA VAL A 72 29.26 -8.75 -3.52
C VAL A 72 28.83 -7.88 -4.71
N LYS A 73 28.96 -8.39 -5.94
CA LYS A 73 28.52 -7.69 -7.16
C LYS A 73 27.05 -7.30 -7.11
N LEU A 74 26.18 -8.19 -6.61
CA LEU A 74 24.75 -7.93 -6.48
C LEU A 74 24.45 -6.81 -5.48
N PHE A 75 24.99 -6.88 -4.26
CA PHE A 75 24.67 -5.92 -3.20
C PHE A 75 25.51 -4.63 -3.25
N ASP A 76 26.55 -4.58 -4.06
CA ASP A 76 27.28 -3.36 -4.40
C ASP A 76 26.67 -2.60 -5.59
N GLY A 77 25.34 -2.48 -5.59
CA GLY A 77 24.62 -1.75 -6.64
C GLY A 77 24.36 -2.54 -7.93
N GLY A 78 24.40 -3.87 -7.87
CA GLY A 78 24.07 -4.73 -9.01
C GLY A 78 22.59 -4.71 -9.39
N GLU A 79 22.31 -5.22 -10.59
CA GLU A 79 20.96 -5.52 -11.06
C GLU A 79 20.63 -6.99 -10.79
N LEU A 80 19.59 -7.23 -9.97
CA LEU A 80 19.03 -8.57 -9.77
C LEU A 80 18.11 -8.93 -10.94
N VAL A 81 18.44 -10.01 -11.64
CA VAL A 81 17.59 -10.55 -12.71
C VAL A 81 16.98 -11.87 -12.25
N ILE A 82 15.65 -11.87 -12.10
CA ILE A 82 14.87 -13.04 -11.73
C ILE A 82 14.35 -13.73 -13.00
N PRO A 83 14.81 -14.96 -13.30
CA PRO A 83 14.39 -15.68 -14.50
C PRO A 83 12.93 -16.15 -14.37
N ALA A 84 12.35 -16.55 -15.50
CA ALA A 84 10.98 -17.09 -15.51
C ALA A 84 10.86 -18.44 -14.79
N LYS A 85 11.96 -19.21 -14.74
CA LYS A 85 12.04 -20.53 -14.10
C LYS A 85 13.37 -20.70 -13.37
N LEU A 86 13.35 -21.46 -12.28
CA LEU A 86 14.51 -22.05 -11.62
C LEU A 86 14.17 -23.49 -11.25
N ARG A 87 15.10 -24.42 -11.44
CA ARG A 87 14.95 -25.86 -11.14
C ARG A 87 13.69 -26.46 -11.79
N GLY A 88 13.40 -26.02 -13.02
CA GLY A 88 12.19 -26.38 -13.78
C GLY A 88 10.88 -25.78 -13.27
N LYS A 89 10.87 -25.09 -12.12
CA LYS A 89 9.68 -24.47 -11.53
C LYS A 89 9.52 -23.04 -12.04
N THR A 90 8.30 -22.69 -12.46
CA THR A 90 7.95 -21.29 -12.76
C THR A 90 8.04 -20.44 -11.50
N ILE A 91 8.72 -19.30 -11.59
CA ILE A 91 8.82 -18.36 -10.47
C ILE A 91 7.51 -17.58 -10.35
N ARG A 92 6.85 -17.71 -9.20
CA ARG A 92 5.54 -17.11 -8.90
C ARG A 92 5.58 -16.04 -7.82
N GLY A 93 6.70 -15.91 -7.12
CA GLY A 93 6.79 -14.90 -6.07
C GLY A 93 8.12 -14.88 -5.36
N ILE A 94 8.25 -13.89 -4.50
CA ILE A 94 9.44 -13.65 -3.69
C ILE A 94 9.03 -13.75 -2.23
N GLY A 95 9.70 -14.64 -1.51
CA GLY A 95 9.47 -14.95 -0.11
C GLY A 95 9.93 -13.85 0.82
N SER A 96 9.51 -13.98 2.08
CA SER A 96 9.77 -12.94 3.07
C SER A 96 11.27 -12.73 3.24
N PHE A 97 11.69 -11.47 3.18
CA PHE A 97 13.07 -11.02 3.33
C PHE A 97 14.08 -11.56 2.31
N ALA A 98 13.70 -12.34 1.30
CA ALA A 98 14.63 -13.08 0.43
C ALA A 98 15.78 -12.26 -0.17
N PHE A 99 15.57 -10.97 -0.45
CA PHE A 99 16.59 -10.04 -0.95
C PHE A 99 16.65 -8.75 -0.12
N ASN A 100 16.38 -8.84 1.18
CA ASN A 100 16.49 -7.70 2.09
C ASN A 100 17.95 -7.24 2.19
N LYS A 101 18.19 -5.93 2.23
CA LYS A 101 19.54 -5.35 2.29
C LYS A 101 20.38 -5.87 3.46
N ASN A 102 19.75 -6.19 4.60
CA ASN A 102 20.43 -6.71 5.78
C ASN A 102 21.06 -8.09 5.56
N TYR A 103 20.66 -8.85 4.53
CA TYR A 103 21.36 -10.09 4.17
C TYR A 103 22.81 -9.84 3.84
N ALA A 104 23.14 -8.71 3.21
CA ALA A 104 24.51 -8.44 2.84
C ALA A 104 25.40 -8.03 4.03
N ASN A 105 24.82 -7.72 5.21
CA ASN A 105 25.59 -7.62 6.45
C ASN A 105 26.09 -8.99 6.96
N MET A 106 25.56 -10.09 6.43
CA MET A 106 26.00 -11.44 6.78
C MET A 106 27.17 -11.92 5.90
N VAL A 107 27.61 -11.10 4.94
CA VAL A 107 28.62 -11.49 3.94
C VAL A 107 29.98 -10.94 4.36
N PRO A 108 30.98 -11.80 4.62
CA PRO A 108 32.33 -11.36 4.94
C PRO A 108 32.94 -10.52 3.81
N GLY A 109 33.59 -9.40 4.17
CA GLY A 109 34.27 -8.52 3.20
C GLY A 109 33.40 -7.41 2.61
N ILE A 110 32.12 -7.36 2.98
CA ILE A 110 31.19 -6.31 2.55
C ILE A 110 31.09 -5.22 3.62
N ASN A 111 31.59 -4.02 3.33
CA ASN A 111 31.42 -2.82 4.15
C ASN A 111 30.70 -1.72 3.34
N ASN A 112 29.76 -0.99 3.96
CA ASN A 112 29.05 0.16 3.35
C ASN A 112 28.27 -0.13 2.04
N ILE A 113 27.54 -1.25 1.99
CA ILE A 113 26.73 -1.60 0.81
C ILE A 113 25.64 -0.62 0.44
N SER A 114 25.64 -0.27 -0.85
CA SER A 114 24.56 0.43 -1.52
C SER A 114 23.25 -0.38 -1.49
N GLY A 115 23.32 -1.71 -1.57
CA GLY A 115 22.19 -2.61 -1.78
C GLY A 115 21.93 -2.86 -3.28
N ILE A 116 20.95 -3.70 -3.60
CA ILE A 116 20.55 -3.98 -4.98
C ILE A 116 20.05 -2.68 -5.63
N ALA A 117 20.57 -2.29 -6.80
CA ALA A 117 20.21 -1.00 -7.44
C ALA A 117 19.07 -1.13 -8.45
N LYS A 118 18.88 -2.32 -9.04
CA LYS A 118 17.86 -2.56 -10.06
C LYS A 118 17.32 -3.98 -9.95
N LEU A 119 16.05 -4.14 -10.31
CA LEU A 119 15.33 -5.40 -10.25
C LEU A 119 14.62 -5.66 -11.58
N THR A 120 14.90 -6.80 -12.19
CA THR A 120 14.27 -7.23 -13.45
C THR A 120 13.66 -8.60 -13.28
N PHE A 121 12.35 -8.71 -13.50
CA PHE A 121 11.68 -9.99 -13.69
C PHE A 121 11.63 -10.30 -15.18
N LYS A 122 12.19 -11.43 -15.62
CA LYS A 122 12.09 -11.85 -17.03
C LYS A 122 10.67 -12.20 -17.46
N ALA A 123 9.82 -12.60 -16.51
CA ALA A 123 8.41 -12.88 -16.73
C ALA A 123 7.56 -12.25 -15.60
N PRO A 124 7.34 -10.92 -15.63
CA PRO A 124 6.65 -10.21 -14.54
C PRO A 124 5.19 -10.67 -14.36
N GLY A 125 4.54 -11.14 -15.43
CA GLY A 125 3.18 -11.71 -15.37
C GLY A 125 3.08 -13.06 -14.65
N ASN A 126 4.20 -13.72 -14.31
CA ASN A 126 4.15 -14.92 -13.49
C ASN A 126 4.09 -14.60 -11.99
N ILE A 127 4.41 -13.36 -11.60
CA ILE A 127 4.60 -12.99 -10.20
C ILE A 127 3.26 -12.64 -9.56
N ASN A 128 2.80 -13.50 -8.67
CA ASN A 128 1.55 -13.34 -7.91
C ASN A 128 1.77 -12.66 -6.55
N TYR A 129 2.92 -12.89 -5.91
CA TYR A 129 3.16 -12.41 -4.55
C TYR A 129 4.58 -11.89 -4.35
N ILE A 130 4.71 -10.74 -3.71
CA ILE A 130 5.94 -10.30 -3.06
C ILE A 130 5.67 -10.24 -1.56
N HIS A 131 6.38 -11.06 -0.79
CA HIS A 131 6.13 -11.20 0.65
C HIS A 131 6.85 -10.14 1.50
N GLU A 132 6.61 -10.22 2.80
CA GLU A 132 7.09 -9.29 3.81
C GLU A 132 8.58 -9.03 3.68
N GLY A 133 8.94 -7.76 3.53
CA GLY A 133 10.29 -7.27 3.50
C GLY A 133 11.22 -7.85 2.44
N ALA A 134 10.67 -8.48 1.39
CA ALA A 134 11.41 -9.19 0.36
C ALA A 134 12.60 -8.40 -0.22
N PHE A 135 12.46 -7.08 -0.38
CA PHE A 135 13.46 -6.19 -0.96
C PHE A 135 13.74 -4.94 -0.10
N THR A 136 13.39 -4.94 1.19
CA THR A 136 13.53 -3.74 2.03
C THR A 136 14.97 -3.24 2.13
N GLY A 137 15.16 -1.93 2.14
CA GLY A 137 16.42 -1.25 2.48
C GLY A 137 17.45 -1.21 1.36
N ASN A 138 17.09 -1.68 0.16
CA ASN A 138 18.00 -1.68 -0.99
C ASN A 138 18.04 -0.29 -1.67
N ALA A 139 18.64 -0.22 -2.84
CA ALA A 139 18.70 0.98 -3.67
C ALA A 139 17.89 0.80 -4.96
N ILE A 140 16.88 -0.08 -4.97
CA ILE A 140 16.16 -0.47 -6.19
C ILE A 140 15.47 0.76 -6.75
N SER A 141 15.82 1.11 -7.98
CA SER A 141 15.35 2.29 -8.68
C SER A 141 14.55 1.95 -9.93
N GLY A 142 13.85 2.96 -10.45
CA GLY A 142 13.05 2.83 -11.66
C GLY A 142 11.63 2.33 -11.41
N LYS A 143 11.01 1.80 -12.46
CA LYS A 143 9.62 1.35 -12.47
C LYS A 143 9.50 -0.09 -11.99
N LEU A 144 8.58 -0.33 -11.06
CA LEU A 144 8.08 -1.67 -10.74
C LEU A 144 6.83 -1.96 -11.57
N TYR A 145 6.87 -3.04 -12.35
CA TYR A 145 5.72 -3.54 -13.11
C TYR A 145 5.50 -5.02 -12.82
N LEU A 146 4.37 -5.35 -12.17
CA LEU A 146 3.94 -6.72 -11.89
C LEU A 146 2.45 -6.83 -12.22
N PRO A 147 2.09 -7.17 -13.47
CA PRO A 147 0.71 -7.06 -13.94
C PRO A 147 -0.25 -8.02 -13.26
N ASN A 148 0.23 -9.14 -12.72
CA ASN A 148 -0.61 -10.20 -12.14
C ASN A 148 -0.36 -10.40 -10.64
N ALA A 149 0.23 -9.41 -9.96
CA ALA A 149 0.50 -9.51 -8.53
C ALA A 149 -0.77 -9.26 -7.71
N ASP A 150 -1.25 -10.26 -6.98
CA ASP A 150 -2.43 -10.17 -6.12
C ASP A 150 -2.16 -9.31 -4.86
N TRP A 151 -0.94 -9.40 -4.31
CA TRP A 151 -0.59 -8.80 -3.02
C TRP A 151 0.88 -8.41 -2.89
N ILE A 152 1.12 -7.23 -2.33
CA ILE A 152 2.43 -6.77 -1.91
C ILE A 152 2.51 -6.75 -0.38
N GLY A 153 3.46 -7.49 0.18
CA GLY A 153 3.64 -7.70 1.61
C GLY A 153 4.15 -6.49 2.38
N ASP A 154 4.05 -6.58 3.71
CA ASP A 154 4.50 -5.54 4.64
C ASP A 154 5.99 -5.24 4.39
N GLY A 155 6.36 -3.97 4.18
CA GLY A 155 7.73 -3.53 3.95
C GLY A 155 8.39 -4.05 2.67
N ALA A 156 7.68 -4.77 1.79
CA ALA A 156 8.25 -5.53 0.67
C ALA A 156 9.28 -4.75 -0.16
N PHE A 157 9.00 -3.49 -0.48
CA PHE A 157 9.86 -2.55 -1.19
C PHE A 157 10.15 -1.28 -0.37
N GLY A 158 9.94 -1.30 0.95
CA GLY A 158 10.23 -0.15 1.80
C GLY A 158 11.71 0.24 1.79
N GLN A 159 12.02 1.53 1.91
CA GLN A 159 13.38 2.07 1.92
C GLN A 159 14.16 1.68 0.65
N ASN A 160 13.63 2.07 -0.52
CA ASN A 160 14.26 1.88 -1.84
C ASN A 160 14.27 3.22 -2.60
N LYS A 161 14.46 3.19 -3.92
CA LYS A 161 14.52 4.38 -4.80
C LYS A 161 13.55 4.25 -5.99
N LEU A 162 12.48 3.47 -5.86
CA LEU A 162 11.50 3.27 -6.93
C LEU A 162 10.85 4.60 -7.30
N THR A 163 10.58 4.80 -8.59
CA THR A 163 10.01 6.04 -9.14
C THR A 163 8.58 5.88 -9.66
N GLU A 164 8.19 4.66 -10.01
CA GLU A 164 6.86 4.34 -10.52
C GLU A 164 6.45 2.93 -10.08
N VAL A 165 5.16 2.74 -9.79
CA VAL A 165 4.57 1.45 -9.46
C VAL A 165 3.33 1.22 -10.33
N ASP A 166 3.35 0.15 -11.12
CA ASP A 166 2.29 -0.24 -12.04
C ASP A 166 1.85 -1.67 -11.73
N LEU A 167 0.73 -1.79 -11.00
CA LEU A 167 0.21 -3.04 -10.44
C LEU A 167 -1.31 -3.11 -10.72
N PRO A 168 -1.72 -3.39 -11.97
CA PRO A 168 -3.12 -3.35 -12.39
C PRO A 168 -4.02 -4.30 -11.59
N GLU A 169 -3.57 -5.52 -11.29
CA GLU A 169 -4.39 -6.55 -10.63
C GLU A 169 -4.20 -6.62 -9.10
N VAL A 170 -3.44 -5.72 -8.48
CA VAL A 170 -3.21 -5.83 -7.03
C VAL A 170 -4.44 -5.44 -6.22
N THR A 171 -4.88 -6.31 -5.31
CA THR A 171 -6.02 -6.04 -4.41
C THR A 171 -5.61 -5.51 -3.04
N GLY A 172 -4.35 -5.63 -2.64
CA GLY A 172 -3.90 -5.06 -1.36
C GLY A 172 -2.40 -4.80 -1.23
N ILE A 173 -2.09 -3.73 -0.50
CA ILE A 173 -0.74 -3.21 -0.29
C ILE A 173 -0.46 -3.16 1.22
N GLY A 174 0.49 -3.98 1.66
CA GLY A 174 0.86 -4.17 3.07
C GLY A 174 1.44 -2.92 3.75
N GLU A 175 1.59 -3.04 5.07
CA GLU A 175 2.12 -1.97 5.91
C GLU A 175 3.53 -1.58 5.46
N SER A 176 3.78 -0.28 5.23
CA SER A 176 5.08 0.24 4.77
C SER A 176 5.62 -0.39 3.48
N ALA A 177 4.79 -1.06 2.68
CA ALA A 177 5.22 -1.84 1.52
C ALA A 177 6.08 -1.06 0.51
N PHE A 178 5.82 0.23 0.31
CA PHE A 178 6.54 1.15 -0.55
C PHE A 178 7.00 2.41 0.19
N SER A 179 7.11 2.35 1.53
CA SER A 179 7.50 3.53 2.30
C SER A 179 8.93 3.97 1.96
N ARG A 180 9.23 5.27 2.05
CA ARG A 180 10.57 5.84 1.82
C ARG A 180 11.16 5.40 0.48
N ASN A 181 10.44 5.74 -0.59
CA ASN A 181 10.89 5.62 -1.98
C ASN A 181 10.80 7.00 -2.66
N ASN A 182 10.97 7.04 -3.99
CA ASN A 182 10.89 8.26 -4.81
C ASN A 182 9.68 8.18 -5.77
N ILE A 183 8.62 7.48 -5.37
CA ILE A 183 7.52 7.14 -6.28
C ILE A 183 6.73 8.40 -6.61
N LYS A 184 6.64 8.70 -7.90
CA LYS A 184 5.89 9.84 -8.46
C LYS A 184 4.53 9.44 -8.97
N THR A 185 4.41 8.20 -9.46
CA THR A 185 3.19 7.69 -10.10
C THR A 185 2.86 6.27 -9.63
N ILE A 186 1.57 6.05 -9.40
CA ILE A 186 1.00 4.74 -9.06
C ILE A 186 -0.16 4.40 -9.99
N LYS A 187 -0.26 3.15 -10.44
CA LYS A 187 -1.43 2.60 -11.13
C LYS A 187 -1.96 1.40 -10.37
N LEU A 188 -3.04 1.62 -9.63
CA LEU A 188 -3.64 0.64 -8.70
C LEU A 188 -5.18 0.58 -8.89
N PRO A 189 -5.70 0.27 -10.08
CA PRO A 189 -7.13 0.35 -10.37
C PRO A 189 -7.97 -0.65 -9.56
N ASN A 190 -7.38 -1.78 -9.15
CA ASN A 190 -8.10 -2.85 -8.44
C ASN A 190 -7.88 -2.89 -6.92
N VAL A 191 -7.07 -1.98 -6.36
CA VAL A 191 -6.70 -2.05 -4.94
C VAL A 191 -7.90 -1.80 -4.03
N GLU A 192 -8.18 -2.76 -3.14
CA GLU A 192 -9.23 -2.64 -2.12
C GLU A 192 -8.69 -2.05 -0.80
N GLY A 193 -7.42 -2.31 -0.48
CA GLY A 193 -6.82 -1.96 0.81
C GLY A 193 -5.39 -1.46 0.71
N VAL A 194 -5.14 -0.28 1.27
CA VAL A 194 -3.81 0.31 1.44
C VAL A 194 -3.53 0.44 2.94
N TYR A 195 -2.59 -0.35 3.45
CA TYR A 195 -2.31 -0.45 4.88
C TYR A 195 -1.33 0.61 5.38
N ALA A 196 -1.09 0.61 6.69
CA ALA A 196 -0.46 1.74 7.38
C ALA A 196 0.90 2.09 6.75
N SER A 197 1.15 3.38 6.54
CA SER A 197 2.40 3.89 5.96
C SER A 197 2.81 3.30 4.60
N ALA A 198 1.94 2.61 3.87
CA ALA A 198 2.27 1.86 2.65
C ALA A 198 3.07 2.67 1.62
N PHE A 199 2.70 3.92 1.36
CA PHE A 199 3.37 4.88 0.49
C PHE A 199 3.90 6.10 1.26
N ASN A 200 4.15 5.97 2.56
CA ASN A 200 4.69 7.07 3.37
C ASN A 200 6.06 7.53 2.87
N GLY A 201 6.29 8.84 2.74
CA GLY A 201 7.62 9.35 2.37
C GLY A 201 7.98 9.04 0.92
N ASN A 202 7.13 9.49 -0.01
CA ASN A 202 7.33 9.36 -1.46
C ASN A 202 7.17 10.73 -2.13
N GLU A 203 7.10 10.76 -3.46
CA GLU A 203 6.99 11.99 -4.27
C GLU A 203 5.65 12.04 -5.04
N LEU A 204 4.61 11.37 -4.53
CA LEU A 204 3.30 11.32 -5.20
C LEU A 204 2.65 12.69 -5.23
N THR A 205 2.11 13.08 -6.38
CA THR A 205 1.32 14.30 -6.55
C THR A 205 -0.16 14.03 -6.70
N GLU A 206 -0.54 12.84 -7.13
CA GLU A 206 -1.92 12.44 -7.38
C GLU A 206 -2.15 11.00 -6.95
N VAL A 207 -3.34 10.73 -6.40
CA VAL A 207 -3.75 9.39 -5.98
C VAL A 207 -5.17 9.13 -6.48
N THR A 208 -5.33 8.07 -7.29
CA THR A 208 -6.64 7.61 -7.78
C THR A 208 -6.83 6.14 -7.40
N LEU A 209 -7.81 5.84 -6.53
CA LEU A 209 -8.06 4.48 -6.00
C LEU A 209 -9.55 4.13 -6.14
N PRO A 210 -9.99 3.70 -7.34
CA PRO A 210 -11.41 3.56 -7.68
C PRO A 210 -12.08 2.33 -7.07
N LYS A 211 -11.36 1.45 -6.37
CA LYS A 211 -11.92 0.31 -5.63
C LYS A 211 -11.55 0.26 -4.15
N ALA A 212 -10.77 1.24 -3.67
CA ALA A 212 -10.30 1.24 -2.29
C ALA A 212 -11.46 1.42 -1.31
N VAL A 213 -11.53 0.52 -0.33
CA VAL A 213 -12.50 0.57 0.77
C VAL A 213 -11.81 0.77 2.13
N GLU A 214 -10.49 0.60 2.18
CA GLU A 214 -9.66 0.74 3.38
C GLU A 214 -8.35 1.47 3.03
N VAL A 215 -8.15 2.66 3.61
CA VAL A 215 -6.89 3.40 3.55
C VAL A 215 -6.51 3.71 4.99
N SER A 216 -5.39 3.13 5.43
CA SER A 216 -4.99 3.16 6.85
C SER A 216 -4.17 4.39 7.22
N GLU A 217 -3.86 4.49 8.52
CA GLU A 217 -3.04 5.55 9.11
C GLU A 217 -1.74 5.79 8.32
N ALA A 218 -1.44 7.07 8.04
CA ALA A 218 -0.24 7.51 7.35
C ALA A 218 0.04 6.85 5.98
N ALA A 219 -0.92 6.13 5.37
CA ALA A 219 -0.73 5.34 4.16
C ALA A 219 -0.07 6.12 3.01
N PHE A 220 -0.38 7.40 2.87
CA PHE A 220 0.16 8.33 1.87
C PHE A 220 0.79 9.56 2.52
N ALA A 221 1.14 9.50 3.80
CA ALA A 221 1.70 10.65 4.50
C ALA A 221 3.10 11.02 3.94
N ASN A 222 3.52 12.26 4.13
CA ASN A 222 4.82 12.76 3.65
C ASN A 222 5.04 12.58 2.13
N ASN A 223 4.05 12.94 1.32
CA ASN A 223 4.15 13.03 -0.15
C ASN A 223 3.99 14.50 -0.60
N ALA A 224 3.65 14.76 -1.87
CA ALA A 224 3.30 16.08 -2.41
C ALA A 224 1.90 16.07 -3.05
N ILE A 225 0.95 15.33 -2.46
CA ILE A 225 -0.34 15.02 -3.09
C ILE A 225 -1.26 16.24 -3.10
N ARG A 226 -1.68 16.64 -4.29
CA ARG A 226 -2.64 17.73 -4.56
C ARG A 226 -3.98 17.25 -5.12
N LYS A 227 -4.08 15.99 -5.54
CA LYS A 227 -5.30 15.42 -6.08
C LYS A 227 -5.54 14.03 -5.54
N ILE A 228 -6.70 13.82 -4.93
CA ILE A 228 -7.13 12.54 -4.40
C ILE A 228 -8.49 12.21 -5.00
N GLU A 229 -8.61 11.01 -5.56
CA GLU A 229 -9.86 10.48 -6.09
C GLU A 229 -10.13 9.07 -5.55
N LEU A 230 -11.23 8.93 -4.80
CA LEU A 230 -11.64 7.69 -4.14
C LEU A 230 -13.09 7.34 -4.55
N SER A 231 -13.41 6.05 -4.58
CA SER A 231 -14.72 5.58 -5.07
C SER A 231 -15.90 5.73 -4.10
N GLY A 232 -15.64 6.00 -2.80
CA GLY A 232 -16.70 6.17 -1.81
C GLY A 232 -16.19 6.12 -0.37
N ARG A 233 -17.08 5.81 0.59
CA ARG A 233 -16.78 5.81 2.02
C ARG A 233 -15.71 4.77 2.36
N VAL A 234 -14.48 5.24 2.56
CA VAL A 234 -13.37 4.49 3.13
C VAL A 234 -13.65 4.27 4.63
N GLU A 235 -13.59 3.02 5.09
CA GLU A 235 -13.70 2.72 6.51
C GLU A 235 -12.35 2.94 7.19
N PHE A 236 -12.30 3.85 8.17
CA PHE A 236 -11.17 3.96 9.09
C PHE A 236 -11.40 3.05 10.29
N PRO A 237 -10.42 2.23 10.71
CA PRO A 237 -10.56 1.36 11.87
C PRO A 237 -10.81 2.17 13.15
N THR A 238 -12.08 2.27 13.56
CA THR A 238 -12.45 2.93 14.81
C THR A 238 -11.94 2.12 16.01
N GLY A 239 -11.02 2.67 16.81
CA GLY A 239 -10.68 2.07 18.11
C GLY A 239 -9.23 2.17 18.58
N HIS A 240 -8.42 3.11 18.11
CA HIS A 240 -7.16 3.48 18.77
C HIS A 240 -7.30 4.85 19.46
N VAL A 241 -6.63 5.04 20.58
CA VAL A 241 -6.65 6.27 21.37
C VAL A 241 -5.20 6.76 21.39
N ALA A 242 -4.97 8.03 21.03
CA ALA A 242 -3.69 8.75 20.83
C ALA A 242 -3.13 8.79 19.38
N PRO A 243 -2.42 9.88 19.02
CA PRO A 243 -2.86 10.87 18.05
C PRO A 243 -3.01 10.26 16.64
N TYR A 244 -4.20 10.36 16.06
CA TYR A 244 -4.46 9.85 14.72
C TYR A 244 -3.62 10.61 13.68
N ILE A 245 -2.60 9.98 13.10
CA ILE A 245 -1.92 10.52 11.92
C ILE A 245 -2.80 10.21 10.71
N GLY A 246 -3.28 11.24 10.04
CA GLY A 246 -4.12 11.06 8.86
C GLY A 246 -3.45 10.25 7.76
N ALA A 247 -4.24 9.51 6.98
CA ALA A 247 -3.77 8.74 5.83
C ALA A 247 -2.92 9.60 4.88
N PHE A 248 -3.25 10.88 4.74
CA PHE A 248 -2.56 11.84 3.87
C PHE A 248 -1.80 12.93 4.66
N ALA A 249 -1.44 12.68 5.93
CA ALA A 249 -0.79 13.70 6.76
C ALA A 249 0.57 14.17 6.20
N GLY A 250 0.98 15.40 6.52
CA GLY A 250 2.34 15.88 6.26
C GLY A 250 2.71 16.02 4.78
N GLN A 251 1.74 16.27 3.89
CA GLN A 251 2.06 16.60 2.50
C GLN A 251 2.97 17.82 2.43
N LYS A 252 4.00 17.75 1.60
CA LYS A 252 4.92 18.82 1.26
C LYS A 252 4.57 19.32 -0.14
N LEU A 253 3.58 20.20 -0.17
CA LEU A 253 3.20 20.92 -1.38
C LEU A 253 4.13 22.13 -1.50
N ASP A 254 4.94 22.16 -2.54
CA ASP A 254 5.74 23.31 -2.95
C ASP A 254 5.12 23.87 -4.24
N LEU A 255 4.35 24.95 -4.09
CA LEU A 255 3.71 25.63 -5.21
C LEU A 255 4.32 27.00 -5.36
N ALA A 256 4.98 27.26 -6.50
CA ALA A 256 5.34 28.60 -6.91
C ALA A 256 4.19 29.22 -7.73
N LYS A 257 3.73 30.40 -7.31
CA LYS A 257 2.74 31.19 -8.04
C LYS A 257 3.19 32.64 -8.14
N THR A 258 2.84 33.30 -9.22
CA THR A 258 3.06 34.75 -9.37
C THR A 258 1.76 35.45 -9.04
N ALA A 259 1.82 36.48 -8.19
CA ALA A 259 0.67 37.32 -7.94
C ALA A 259 0.28 38.11 -9.20
N ASP A 260 -1.02 38.37 -9.37
CA ASP A 260 -1.52 39.22 -10.44
C ASP A 260 -1.10 40.69 -10.27
N GLY A 261 -1.53 41.56 -11.19
CA GLY A 261 -1.17 42.99 -11.16
C GLY A 261 -1.63 43.76 -9.91
N GLN A 262 -2.58 43.18 -9.18
CA GLN A 262 -3.14 43.69 -7.93
C GLN A 262 -2.50 43.03 -6.71
N GLY A 263 -1.57 42.10 -6.90
CA GLY A 263 -0.91 41.36 -5.83
C GLY A 263 -1.70 40.13 -5.38
N ALA A 264 -2.72 39.70 -6.10
CA ALA A 264 -3.58 38.57 -5.71
C ALA A 264 -3.18 37.23 -6.36
N VAL A 265 -3.33 36.16 -5.58
CA VAL A 265 -3.26 34.77 -6.03
C VAL A 265 -4.59 34.11 -5.65
N PRO A 266 -5.42 33.69 -6.62
CA PRO A 266 -6.69 33.03 -6.34
C PRO A 266 -6.47 31.72 -5.56
N LEU A 267 -7.24 31.51 -4.49
CA LEU A 267 -7.19 30.26 -3.72
C LEU A 267 -7.61 29.07 -4.59
N SER A 268 -8.52 29.25 -5.55
CA SER A 268 -8.92 28.20 -6.51
C SER A 268 -7.75 27.60 -7.29
N GLU A 269 -6.65 28.34 -7.50
CA GLU A 269 -5.45 27.84 -8.16
C GLU A 269 -4.47 27.11 -7.22
N LEU A 270 -4.69 27.24 -5.92
CA LEU A 270 -3.84 26.72 -4.87
C LEU A 270 -4.47 25.50 -4.19
N LEU A 271 -5.78 25.32 -4.31
CA LEU A 271 -6.49 24.29 -3.57
C LEU A 271 -6.24 22.89 -4.15
N PRO A 272 -5.74 21.96 -3.33
CA PRO A 272 -5.80 20.55 -3.67
C PRO A 272 -7.25 20.08 -3.77
N SER A 273 -7.47 18.99 -4.48
CA SER A 273 -8.79 18.35 -4.64
C SER A 273 -8.84 17.01 -3.91
N LEU A 274 -9.98 16.74 -3.29
CA LEU A 274 -10.34 15.48 -2.67
C LEU A 274 -11.74 15.11 -3.13
N LYS A 275 -11.82 14.21 -4.09
CA LYS A 275 -13.09 13.67 -4.57
C LYS A 275 -13.36 12.32 -3.95
N ILE A 276 -14.53 12.17 -3.35
CA ILE A 276 -15.02 10.89 -2.82
C ILE A 276 -16.36 10.58 -3.48
N GLY A 277 -16.43 9.47 -4.21
CA GLY A 277 -17.64 9.09 -4.95
C GLY A 277 -18.01 10.10 -6.06
N GLY A 278 -17.03 10.86 -6.55
CA GLY A 278 -17.22 11.94 -7.54
C GLY A 278 -17.46 13.33 -6.96
N GLU A 279 -17.76 13.43 -5.65
CA GLU A 279 -18.09 14.70 -4.99
C GLU A 279 -16.84 15.32 -4.34
N GLU A 280 -16.63 16.63 -4.53
CA GLU A 280 -15.57 17.38 -3.85
C GLU A 280 -15.86 17.45 -2.34
N GLN A 281 -14.85 17.16 -1.52
CA GLN A 281 -15.00 17.07 -0.06
C GLN A 281 -14.23 18.15 0.69
N LEU A 282 -13.37 18.91 0.01
CA LEU A 282 -12.61 19.99 0.62
C LEU A 282 -13.44 21.27 0.61
N GLU A 283 -13.74 21.76 1.80
CA GLU A 283 -14.25 23.11 2.02
C GLU A 283 -13.17 23.94 2.71
N ILE A 284 -12.97 25.17 2.25
CA ILE A 284 -12.01 26.10 2.85
C ILE A 284 -12.59 26.59 4.18
N SER A 285 -12.31 25.87 5.27
CA SER A 285 -12.89 26.20 6.57
C SER A 285 -11.92 26.89 7.53
N ASN A 286 -10.59 26.78 7.34
CA ASN A 286 -9.61 27.16 8.36
C ASN A 286 -8.23 27.58 7.81
N ILE A 287 -8.15 28.67 7.04
CA ILE A 287 -6.84 29.25 6.68
C ILE A 287 -6.25 29.95 7.90
N LYS A 288 -5.12 29.44 8.41
CA LYS A 288 -4.35 30.07 9.49
C LYS A 288 -3.05 30.62 8.94
N GLU A 289 -2.93 31.95 8.92
CA GLU A 289 -1.67 32.64 8.62
C GLU A 289 -0.60 32.22 9.65
N THR A 290 0.51 31.65 9.19
CA THR A 290 1.68 31.45 10.05
C THR A 290 2.92 32.02 9.38
N ASN A 291 3.26 33.24 9.83
CA ASN A 291 4.53 33.96 9.69
C ASN A 291 4.88 34.51 8.30
N GLU A 292 4.50 35.77 8.06
CA GLU A 292 5.44 36.89 7.89
C GLU A 292 4.67 38.22 8.12
N SER A 293 4.58 38.61 9.39
CA SER A 293 4.17 39.95 9.89
C SER A 293 3.47 40.87 8.87
N GLY A 294 2.18 40.63 8.62
CA GLY A 294 1.30 41.58 7.93
C GLY A 294 1.60 41.82 6.45
N LYS A 295 2.48 41.04 5.80
CA LYS A 295 2.83 41.18 4.37
C LYS A 295 1.79 40.58 3.41
N VAL A 296 0.84 39.79 3.89
CA VAL A 296 -0.27 39.23 3.10
C VAL A 296 -1.61 39.48 3.78
N THR A 297 -2.70 39.50 3.02
CA THR A 297 -4.08 39.32 3.52
C THR A 297 -4.70 38.13 2.84
N ILE A 298 -5.52 37.37 3.55
CA ILE A 298 -6.21 36.21 3.00
C ILE A 298 -7.72 36.38 3.25
N ASP A 299 -8.52 36.23 2.20
CA ASP A 299 -9.98 36.14 2.27
C ASP A 299 -10.45 34.78 1.73
N ASN A 300 -11.77 34.60 1.55
CA ASN A 300 -12.35 33.33 1.10
C ASN A 300 -12.06 33.03 -0.40
N GLU A 301 -11.53 33.98 -1.16
CA GLU A 301 -11.31 33.87 -2.60
C GLU A 301 -9.82 33.88 -2.97
N LYS A 302 -8.98 34.61 -2.23
CA LYS A 302 -7.59 34.88 -2.64
C LYS A 302 -6.63 35.18 -1.49
N ILE A 303 -5.35 35.01 -1.78
CA ILE A 303 -4.22 35.55 -1.02
C ILE A 303 -3.79 36.85 -1.71
N THR A 304 -3.66 37.95 -0.98
CA THR A 304 -3.17 39.23 -1.51
C THR A 304 -1.85 39.61 -0.85
N VAL A 305 -0.82 39.80 -1.66
CA VAL A 305 0.52 40.24 -1.26
C VAL A 305 0.59 41.76 -1.18
N LYS A 306 1.06 42.28 -0.04
CA LYS A 306 1.25 43.72 0.18
C LYS A 306 2.62 44.22 -0.28
N ASP A 307 3.67 43.41 -0.15
CA ASP A 307 5.02 43.74 -0.64
C ASP A 307 5.26 43.08 -2.01
N LYS A 308 5.14 43.89 -3.07
CA LYS A 308 5.16 43.41 -4.46
C LYS A 308 6.55 43.04 -5.00
N ASN A 309 7.61 43.31 -4.21
CA ASN A 309 8.99 43.23 -4.67
C ASN A 309 9.80 42.08 -4.05
N GLN A 310 9.19 41.27 -3.17
CA GLN A 310 9.86 40.15 -2.51
C GLN A 310 9.08 38.85 -2.66
N SER A 311 9.80 37.73 -2.70
CA SER A 311 9.15 36.43 -2.68
C SER A 311 8.71 36.06 -1.26
N LEU A 312 7.50 35.54 -1.11
CA LEU A 312 6.87 35.23 0.18
C LEU A 312 6.50 33.76 0.26
N THR A 313 6.66 33.13 1.43
CA THR A 313 6.17 31.77 1.67
C THR A 313 4.93 31.81 2.56
N VAL A 314 3.78 31.39 2.02
CA VAL A 314 2.52 31.32 2.79
C VAL A 314 2.24 29.87 3.18
N ARG A 315 1.96 29.64 4.47
CA ARG A 315 1.46 28.34 4.96
C ARG A 315 -0.05 28.34 5.06
N LEU A 316 -0.71 27.46 4.29
CA LEU A 316 -2.16 27.25 4.38
C LEU A 316 -2.47 25.98 5.17
N GLY A 317 -3.23 26.11 6.26
CA GLY A 317 -3.84 24.96 6.93
C GLY A 317 -5.14 24.57 6.22
N MET A 318 -5.35 23.27 6.00
CA MET A 318 -6.58 22.75 5.42
C MET A 318 -7.21 21.74 6.37
N ASP A 319 -8.46 21.98 6.74
CA ASP A 319 -9.26 21.08 7.56
C ASP A 319 -10.48 20.62 6.77
N ILE A 320 -10.91 19.38 7.02
CA ILE A 320 -12.06 18.78 6.35
C ILE A 320 -13.26 18.90 7.27
N ASP A 321 -14.39 19.32 6.70
CA ASP A 321 -15.58 19.56 7.48
C ASP A 321 -16.03 18.30 8.26
N SER A 322 -16.50 18.59 9.46
CA SER A 322 -16.15 17.94 10.71
C SER A 322 -16.86 16.62 10.99
N GLU A 323 -17.66 16.06 10.08
CA GLU A 323 -18.28 14.73 10.24
C GLU A 323 -17.44 13.56 9.70
N TYR A 324 -16.49 13.81 8.78
CA TYR A 324 -15.57 12.81 8.22
C TYR A 324 -14.18 12.81 8.88
N SER A 325 -13.97 13.74 9.83
CA SER A 325 -12.74 13.99 10.59
C SER A 325 -12.21 12.80 11.40
N ARG A 326 -13.00 11.73 11.60
CA ARG A 326 -12.57 10.52 12.32
C ARG A 326 -11.58 9.63 11.54
N GLY A 327 -11.05 10.10 10.40
CA GLY A 327 -10.19 9.35 9.48
C GLY A 327 -8.94 10.05 8.91
N GLY A 328 -8.75 11.35 9.13
CA GLY A 328 -7.46 11.99 8.85
C GLY A 328 -7.12 12.19 7.37
N TYR A 329 -7.87 13.05 6.71
CA TYR A 329 -7.52 13.61 5.40
C TYR A 329 -6.94 15.05 5.53
N SER A 330 -6.28 15.37 6.66
CA SER A 330 -5.69 16.69 6.82
C SER A 330 -4.44 16.84 5.92
N LEU A 331 -4.54 17.75 4.97
CA LEU A 331 -3.39 18.32 4.26
C LEU A 331 -2.78 19.35 5.21
N ALA A 332 -2.00 18.86 6.18
CA ALA A 332 -1.62 19.58 7.40
C ALA A 332 -1.09 21.00 7.18
N SER A 333 -0.33 21.23 6.10
CA SER A 333 0.05 22.58 5.66
C SER A 333 0.57 22.56 4.22
N MET A 334 0.26 23.58 3.43
CA MET A 334 0.85 23.81 2.11
C MET A 334 1.77 25.03 2.14
N GLN A 335 2.97 24.96 1.55
CA GLN A 335 3.82 26.12 1.36
C GLN A 335 3.63 26.67 -0.06
N VAL A 336 3.28 27.95 -0.16
CA VAL A 336 3.12 28.65 -1.43
C VAL A 336 4.20 29.72 -1.52
N LYS A 337 5.11 29.61 -2.48
CA LYS A 337 6.06 30.66 -2.83
C LYS A 337 5.35 31.63 -3.78
N ILE A 338 5.16 32.87 -3.36
CA ILE A 338 4.63 33.92 -4.22
C ILE A 338 5.82 34.72 -4.77
N ASP A 339 6.01 34.72 -6.07
CA ASP A 339 7.08 35.49 -6.72
C ASP A 339 6.67 36.98 -6.90
N PRO A 340 7.64 37.93 -6.88
CA PRO A 340 7.35 39.34 -7.10
C PRO A 340 6.73 39.58 -8.48
N MET A 341 5.95 40.65 -8.58
CA MET A 341 5.26 41.00 -9.82
C MET A 341 6.30 41.26 -10.94
N PRO A 342 6.08 40.79 -12.18
CA PRO A 342 6.95 41.15 -13.30
C PRO A 342 6.97 42.68 -13.43
N SER A 343 8.17 43.27 -13.50
CA SER A 343 8.30 44.72 -13.66
C SER A 343 7.64 45.12 -14.98
N ILE A 344 6.65 46.00 -14.91
CA ILE A 344 6.18 46.70 -16.11
C ILE A 344 7.33 47.63 -16.49
N GLY A 345 8.10 47.24 -17.51
CA GLY A 345 9.15 48.08 -18.06
C GLY A 345 8.58 49.45 -18.43
N GLY A 346 9.11 50.50 -17.79
CA GLY A 346 8.76 51.87 -18.09
C GLY A 346 9.22 52.25 -19.50
N GLY A 347 8.29 52.32 -20.44
CA GLY A 347 8.45 53.05 -21.69
C GLY A 347 8.37 54.54 -21.42
N GLY A 348 9.42 55.27 -21.80
CA GLY A 348 9.56 56.71 -21.63
C GLY A 348 8.45 57.51 -22.33
N ASN A 349 8.14 58.63 -21.68
CA ASN A 349 7.15 59.63 -22.03
C ASN A 349 7.48 60.34 -23.37
N ASN A 350 6.49 60.52 -24.24
CA ASN A 350 6.33 61.75 -25.01
C ASN A 350 4.85 61.90 -25.36
N GLY A 351 4.23 62.91 -24.77
CA GLY A 351 2.83 63.26 -25.01
C GLY A 351 2.68 64.02 -26.32
N ASP A 352 1.54 63.79 -26.97
CA ASP A 352 0.76 64.88 -27.56
C ASP A 352 -0.72 64.50 -27.57
N SER A 353 -1.52 65.49 -27.22
CA SER A 353 -2.98 65.51 -27.08
C SER A 353 -3.71 65.21 -28.40
N ASN A 354 -4.87 64.53 -28.35
CA ASN A 354 -6.20 65.16 -28.37
C ASN A 354 -7.34 64.17 -28.74
N THR A 355 -8.46 64.30 -28.00
CA THR A 355 -9.88 64.02 -28.37
C THR A 355 -10.39 62.64 -28.86
N SER A 356 -11.30 62.11 -28.03
CA SER A 356 -12.72 61.77 -28.35
C SER A 356 -13.04 60.73 -29.44
N THR A 357 -13.59 59.58 -29.04
CA THR A 357 -15.00 59.17 -29.20
C THR A 357 -15.15 57.66 -28.99
N THR A 358 -16.06 57.24 -28.11
CA THR A 358 -16.78 55.97 -28.21
C THR A 358 -17.73 56.06 -29.42
N PRO A 359 -18.05 54.96 -30.15
CA PRO A 359 -19.10 54.06 -29.68
C PRO A 359 -19.01 52.57 -30.14
N ASP A 360 -19.62 51.72 -29.31
CA ASP A 360 -20.60 50.67 -29.65
C ASP A 360 -20.36 49.72 -30.85
N THR A 361 -20.44 48.40 -30.62
CA THR A 361 -21.30 47.50 -31.41
C THR A 361 -21.35 46.07 -30.86
N THR A 362 -22.55 45.52 -31.00
CA THR A 362 -23.15 44.25 -30.59
C THR A 362 -22.52 42.96 -31.14
N PRO A 363 -22.86 41.80 -30.53
CA PRO A 363 -22.30 40.49 -30.87
C PRO A 363 -23.12 39.76 -31.95
N GLU A 364 -22.44 39.14 -32.92
CA GLU A 364 -23.07 38.23 -33.88
C GLU A 364 -22.77 36.76 -33.60
N THR A 365 -23.86 36.02 -33.59
CA THR A 365 -24.04 34.57 -33.62
C THR A 365 -23.59 33.96 -34.93
N ASN A 366 -23.12 32.70 -34.90
CA ASN A 366 -23.40 31.72 -35.96
C ASN A 366 -23.20 30.29 -35.45
N THR A 367 -24.31 29.55 -35.35
CA THR A 367 -24.38 28.09 -35.53
C THR A 367 -24.63 27.78 -37.02
N PRO A 368 -24.36 26.54 -37.45
CA PRO A 368 -25.50 25.74 -37.91
C PRO A 368 -25.53 24.28 -37.40
N ASP A 369 -26.77 23.86 -37.14
CA ASP A 369 -27.39 22.52 -37.08
C ASP A 369 -26.93 21.56 -38.21
N ALA A 370 -27.14 20.24 -38.24
CA ALA A 370 -27.84 19.23 -37.45
C ALA A 370 -27.34 17.84 -37.92
N ASN A 371 -27.34 16.83 -37.06
CA ASN A 371 -27.93 15.50 -37.34
C ASN A 371 -27.58 14.46 -36.25
N LEU A 372 -28.61 14.06 -35.50
CA LEU A 372 -28.72 12.76 -34.82
C LEU A 372 -29.48 11.80 -35.77
N PRO A 373 -29.15 10.50 -35.76
CA PRO A 373 -29.89 9.53 -34.93
C PRO A 373 -28.93 8.57 -34.23
N GLY A 374 -29.16 8.09 -33.00
CA GLY A 374 -30.24 7.17 -32.65
C GLY A 374 -29.63 5.83 -32.22
N THR A 375 -29.74 5.53 -30.92
CA THR A 375 -29.88 4.18 -30.31
C THR A 375 -29.02 3.01 -30.83
N GLY A 376 -28.13 2.51 -29.98
CA GLY A 376 -27.53 1.19 -30.17
C GLY A 376 -26.43 0.92 -29.16
N ASN A 377 -26.82 0.44 -27.98
CA ASN A 377 -25.92 -0.17 -27.00
C ASN A 377 -25.50 -1.55 -27.54
N PRO A 378 -24.21 -1.85 -27.80
CA PRO A 378 -23.77 -3.22 -27.88
C PRO A 378 -23.34 -3.62 -26.48
N GLU A 379 -24.22 -4.35 -25.79
CA GLU A 379 -23.81 -5.22 -24.69
C GLU A 379 -22.75 -6.20 -25.23
N THR A 380 -21.47 -5.89 -25.01
CA THR A 380 -20.44 -6.93 -25.11
C THR A 380 -20.67 -7.94 -23.98
N PRO A 381 -20.87 -9.23 -24.28
CA PRO A 381 -21.04 -10.25 -23.27
C PRO A 381 -19.75 -10.37 -22.46
N ILE A 382 -19.80 -10.03 -21.18
CA ILE A 382 -18.71 -10.30 -20.25
C ILE A 382 -18.66 -11.82 -20.06
N THR A 383 -17.83 -12.50 -20.86
CA THR A 383 -17.36 -13.85 -20.54
C THR A 383 -16.42 -13.77 -19.35
N ILE A 384 -17.01 -13.98 -18.16
CA ILE A 384 -16.28 -14.09 -16.90
C ILE A 384 -15.50 -15.42 -16.93
N SER A 385 -14.22 -15.36 -17.26
CA SER A 385 -13.27 -16.41 -16.88
C SER A 385 -13.00 -16.31 -15.37
N PRO A 386 -12.97 -17.42 -14.62
CA PRO A 386 -12.97 -17.38 -13.16
C PRO A 386 -11.61 -16.92 -12.62
N ASP A 387 -11.56 -15.66 -12.19
CA ASP A 387 -10.42 -15.03 -11.53
C ASP A 387 -10.21 -15.58 -10.09
N PRO A 388 -9.01 -16.08 -9.75
CA PRO A 388 -8.66 -16.59 -8.42
C PRO A 388 -8.45 -15.53 -7.31
N GLU A 389 -8.51 -14.22 -7.57
CA GLU A 389 -8.34 -13.17 -6.54
C GLU A 389 -9.45 -13.10 -5.46
N VAL A 390 -10.60 -13.75 -5.66
CA VAL A 390 -11.82 -13.53 -4.85
C VAL A 390 -11.84 -14.30 -3.51
N ASN A 391 -10.85 -15.14 -3.20
CA ASN A 391 -11.06 -16.25 -2.26
C ASN A 391 -10.46 -16.10 -0.84
N ARG A 392 -10.36 -14.87 -0.29
CA ARG A 392 -10.10 -14.67 1.15
C ARG A 392 -11.35 -14.23 1.93
N PRO A 393 -11.66 -14.86 3.07
CA PRO A 393 -12.83 -14.50 3.87
C PRO A 393 -12.66 -13.10 4.50
N HIS A 394 -13.74 -12.30 4.52
CA HIS A 394 -13.73 -11.00 5.19
C HIS A 394 -13.44 -11.11 6.69
N THR A 395 -14.08 -12.09 7.34
CA THR A 395 -13.86 -12.47 8.73
C THR A 395 -13.86 -13.99 8.84
N VAL A 396 -13.10 -14.52 9.79
CA VAL A 396 -13.15 -15.94 10.16
C VAL A 396 -13.44 -16.10 11.64
N TYR A 397 -14.01 -17.24 12.01
CA TYR A 397 -14.18 -17.62 13.41
C TYR A 397 -13.36 -18.87 13.75
N ALA A 398 -12.88 -18.94 15.00
CA ALA A 398 -12.16 -20.09 15.52
C ALA A 398 -13.06 -21.31 15.70
N LYS A 399 -12.68 -22.45 15.12
CA LYS A 399 -13.31 -23.77 15.31
C LYS A 399 -12.66 -24.59 16.42
N ARG A 400 -11.41 -24.27 16.77
CA ARG A 400 -10.59 -24.95 17.77
C ARG A 400 -9.91 -23.93 18.68
N ALA A 401 -9.34 -24.41 19.78
CA ALA A 401 -8.41 -23.60 20.54
C ALA A 401 -7.22 -23.24 19.65
N MET A 402 -6.81 -21.98 19.68
CA MET A 402 -5.75 -21.44 18.82
C MET A 402 -5.11 -20.22 19.46
N ARG A 403 -3.98 -19.79 18.90
CA ARG A 403 -3.22 -18.64 19.38
C ARG A 403 -3.08 -17.59 18.27
N LEU A 404 -3.04 -16.34 18.67
CA LEU A 404 -2.54 -15.21 17.89
C LEU A 404 -1.04 -15.10 18.15
N HIS A 405 -0.30 -14.79 17.11
CA HIS A 405 1.15 -14.66 17.16
C HIS A 405 1.59 -13.32 16.60
N SER A 406 2.68 -12.74 17.10
CA SER A 406 3.21 -11.49 16.55
C SER A 406 3.84 -11.70 15.17
N ASN A 407 4.30 -12.91 14.85
CA ASN A 407 5.01 -13.25 13.62
C ASN A 407 4.25 -14.25 12.73
N VAL A 408 4.52 -14.20 11.42
CA VAL A 408 3.82 -15.02 10.41
C VAL A 408 4.03 -16.54 10.60
N SER A 409 5.22 -16.95 11.07
CA SER A 409 5.55 -18.37 11.30
C SER A 409 4.76 -19.00 12.45
N LEU A 410 4.00 -18.22 13.22
CA LEU A 410 3.24 -18.65 14.39
C LEU A 410 4.10 -19.31 15.47
N THR A 411 5.29 -18.77 15.71
CA THR A 411 6.20 -19.27 16.76
C THR A 411 6.21 -18.37 18.00
N ASN A 412 5.76 -17.12 17.90
CA ASN A 412 5.73 -16.16 19.02
C ASN A 412 4.28 -15.83 19.45
N PRO A 413 3.66 -16.62 20.36
CA PRO A 413 2.26 -16.43 20.74
C PRO A 413 2.06 -15.20 21.64
N THR A 414 1.13 -14.33 21.27
CA THR A 414 0.76 -13.11 22.02
C THR A 414 -0.56 -13.25 22.77
N LYS A 415 -1.49 -14.07 22.27
CA LYS A 415 -2.79 -14.29 22.91
C LYS A 415 -3.35 -15.66 22.60
N SER A 416 -3.95 -16.30 23.60
CA SER A 416 -4.59 -17.61 23.47
C SER A 416 -6.11 -17.50 23.46
N TYR A 417 -6.77 -18.27 22.59
CA TYR A 417 -8.23 -18.35 22.48
C TYR A 417 -8.67 -19.78 22.77
N LYS A 418 -9.49 -19.96 23.81
CA LYS A 418 -10.09 -21.25 24.16
C LYS A 418 -11.13 -21.65 23.10
N LYS A 419 -11.32 -22.95 22.90
CA LYS A 419 -12.42 -23.46 22.06
C LYS A 419 -13.76 -23.01 22.66
N GLN A 420 -14.66 -22.52 21.80
CA GLN A 420 -15.99 -22.05 22.17
C GLN A 420 -17.03 -22.54 21.16
N SER A 421 -18.31 -22.50 21.52
CA SER A 421 -19.41 -22.68 20.57
C SER A 421 -19.32 -21.64 19.44
N ARG A 422 -19.83 -21.93 18.23
CA ARG A 422 -19.69 -21.03 17.07
C ARG A 422 -20.17 -19.60 17.34
N ALA A 423 -21.25 -19.45 18.10
CA ALA A 423 -21.80 -18.15 18.47
C ALA A 423 -20.92 -17.35 19.45
N LYS A 424 -20.08 -18.02 20.24
CA LYS A 424 -19.14 -17.42 21.20
C LYS A 424 -17.68 -17.50 20.75
N ALA A 425 -17.42 -18.08 19.58
CA ALA A 425 -16.07 -18.27 19.07
C ALA A 425 -15.38 -16.94 18.79
N ALA A 426 -14.08 -16.89 19.07
CA ALA A 426 -13.25 -15.75 18.69
C ALA A 426 -13.39 -15.50 17.18
N SER A 427 -13.63 -14.24 16.83
CA SER A 427 -13.79 -13.78 15.45
C SER A 427 -12.63 -12.88 15.10
N PHE A 428 -12.14 -13.01 13.88
CA PHE A 428 -11.00 -12.27 13.41
C PHE A 428 -11.33 -11.62 12.07
N ARG A 429 -11.14 -10.30 12.00
CA ARG A 429 -11.16 -9.56 10.74
C ARG A 429 -9.86 -9.85 10.01
N ILE A 430 -9.98 -10.33 8.78
CA ILE A 430 -8.81 -10.62 7.95
C ILE A 430 -8.37 -9.33 7.27
N GLN A 431 -7.21 -8.83 7.69
CA GLN A 431 -6.53 -7.67 7.13
C GLN A 431 -5.72 -8.10 5.90
N GLY A 432 -5.12 -9.29 5.93
CA GLY A 432 -4.33 -9.78 4.81
C GLY A 432 -4.15 -11.29 4.84
N VAL A 433 -3.55 -11.79 3.76
CA VAL A 433 -3.06 -13.16 3.67
C VAL A 433 -1.54 -13.08 3.60
N SER A 434 -0.89 -13.91 4.40
CA SER A 434 0.56 -14.04 4.42
C SER A 434 0.91 -15.52 4.39
N TYR A 435 2.17 -15.86 4.17
CA TYR A 435 2.63 -17.24 4.16
C TYR A 435 3.85 -17.35 5.07
N ASP A 436 3.96 -18.44 5.83
CA ASP A 436 5.16 -18.68 6.63
C ASP A 436 6.35 -19.10 5.74
N ASN A 437 7.51 -19.29 6.34
CA ASN A 437 8.73 -19.70 5.65
C ASN A 437 8.59 -21.06 4.93
N ASN A 438 7.54 -21.84 5.24
CA ASN A 438 7.22 -23.12 4.60
C ASN A 438 6.09 -22.99 3.56
N GLY A 439 5.72 -21.77 3.14
CA GLY A 439 4.66 -21.52 2.17
C GLY A 439 3.24 -21.76 2.71
N LYS A 440 3.05 -21.97 4.02
CA LYS A 440 1.73 -22.29 4.55
C LYS A 440 0.95 -21.01 4.82
N LYS A 441 -0.24 -20.89 4.21
CA LYS A 441 -1.14 -19.73 4.36
C LYS A 441 -1.43 -19.35 5.82
N ARG A 442 -1.42 -18.05 6.10
CA ARG A 442 -1.69 -17.37 7.36
C ARG A 442 -2.61 -16.19 7.11
N TYR A 443 -3.41 -15.87 8.11
CA TYR A 443 -4.20 -14.65 8.06
C TYR A 443 -3.57 -13.59 8.96
N LYS A 444 -3.33 -12.41 8.40
CA LYS A 444 -3.04 -11.19 9.18
C LYS A 444 -4.34 -10.67 9.76
N VAL A 445 -4.32 -10.41 11.05
CA VAL A 445 -5.47 -9.93 11.83
C VAL A 445 -4.97 -8.87 12.82
N LYS A 446 -5.88 -8.13 13.44
CA LYS A 446 -5.50 -7.14 14.45
C LYS A 446 -4.63 -7.79 15.54
N GLY A 447 -3.41 -7.28 15.74
CA GLY A 447 -2.45 -7.75 16.74
C GLY A 447 -1.53 -8.90 16.28
N GLY A 448 -1.53 -9.27 14.99
CA GLY A 448 -0.55 -10.19 14.42
C GLY A 448 -1.13 -11.20 13.43
N TYR A 449 -0.77 -12.47 13.58
CA TYR A 449 -1.06 -13.55 12.64
C TYR A 449 -1.76 -14.72 13.31
N ILE A 450 -2.67 -15.34 12.57
CA ILE A 450 -3.31 -16.60 12.94
C ILE A 450 -3.17 -17.63 11.82
N THR A 451 -3.39 -18.90 12.14
CA THR A 451 -3.44 -19.94 11.12
C THR A 451 -4.61 -19.72 10.15
N ALA A 452 -4.36 -19.87 8.85
CA ALA A 452 -5.41 -19.91 7.84
C ALA A 452 -5.99 -21.31 7.62
N SER A 453 -5.50 -22.32 8.36
CA SER A 453 -5.94 -23.70 8.21
C SER A 453 -7.43 -23.83 8.46
N THR A 454 -8.13 -24.44 7.50
CA THR A 454 -9.54 -24.79 7.62
C THR A 454 -9.80 -25.73 8.78
N LYS A 455 -8.81 -26.36 9.42
CA LYS A 455 -8.99 -27.13 10.66
C LYS A 455 -9.28 -26.24 11.86
N TYR A 456 -8.73 -25.03 11.88
CA TYR A 456 -8.77 -24.10 13.02
C TYR A 456 -9.71 -22.94 12.82
N VAL A 457 -9.93 -22.50 11.58
CA VAL A 457 -10.79 -21.35 11.27
C VAL A 457 -11.79 -21.68 10.16
N ALA A 458 -12.86 -20.88 10.07
CA ALA A 458 -13.81 -20.94 8.96
C ALA A 458 -14.35 -19.55 8.63
N ASP A 459 -14.69 -19.32 7.36
CA ASP A 459 -15.34 -18.08 6.91
C ASP A 459 -16.62 -17.83 7.72
N SER A 460 -16.71 -16.64 8.30
CA SER A 460 -17.86 -16.18 9.08
C SER A 460 -19.09 -15.91 8.24
N HIS A 461 -19.05 -15.93 6.90
CA HIS A 461 -20.19 -15.65 6.03
C HIS A 461 -20.61 -16.84 5.18
N PHE A 462 -21.92 -17.02 4.99
CA PHE A 462 -22.45 -18.01 4.07
C PHE A 462 -22.14 -17.62 2.62
N ARG A 463 -21.69 -18.58 1.81
CA ARG A 463 -21.35 -18.39 0.39
C ARG A 463 -22.26 -19.15 -0.57
N SER A 464 -23.01 -20.15 -0.09
CA SER A 464 -23.82 -21.02 -0.93
C SER A 464 -25.23 -20.46 -1.13
N SER A 465 -25.67 -20.34 -2.38
CA SER A 465 -27.06 -20.00 -2.75
C SER A 465 -28.10 -21.04 -2.32
N LYS A 466 -27.66 -22.23 -1.86
CA LYS A 466 -28.53 -23.32 -1.38
C LYS A 466 -29.12 -23.05 0.01
N VAL A 467 -28.76 -21.96 0.69
CA VAL A 467 -29.33 -21.60 1.99
C VAL A 467 -30.79 -21.12 1.80
N LYS A 468 -31.75 -21.99 2.11
CA LYS A 468 -33.20 -21.69 2.05
C LYS A 468 -33.82 -21.36 3.40
N GLN A 469 -33.19 -21.79 4.49
CA GLN A 469 -33.64 -21.53 5.85
C GLN A 469 -32.46 -21.41 6.80
N VAL A 470 -32.56 -20.47 7.74
CA VAL A 470 -31.56 -20.28 8.79
C VAL A 470 -32.22 -20.21 10.16
N ARG A 471 -31.50 -20.66 11.19
CA ARG A 471 -31.89 -20.53 12.59
C ARG A 471 -30.93 -19.59 13.31
N VAL A 472 -31.47 -18.70 14.15
CA VAL A 472 -30.68 -17.77 14.97
C VAL A 472 -29.97 -18.55 16.10
N ILE A 473 -28.64 -18.48 16.14
CA ILE A 473 -27.82 -19.12 17.19
C ILE A 473 -27.15 -18.12 18.13
N GLY A 474 -26.98 -16.87 17.68
CA GLY A 474 -26.56 -15.76 18.55
C GLY A 474 -27.71 -15.30 19.44
N ASN A 475 -27.44 -14.32 20.33
CA ASN A 475 -28.46 -13.82 21.26
C ASN A 475 -29.69 -13.25 20.53
N LYS A 476 -29.45 -12.46 19.48
CA LYS A 476 -30.46 -11.94 18.57
C LYS A 476 -29.88 -11.63 17.19
N VAL A 477 -30.74 -11.54 16.18
CA VAL A 477 -30.41 -11.02 14.83
C VAL A 477 -31.42 -9.94 14.45
N ASN A 478 -30.93 -8.79 14.02
CA ASN A 478 -31.78 -7.70 13.54
C ASN A 478 -32.13 -7.88 12.05
N SER A 479 -33.31 -7.39 11.68
CA SER A 479 -33.79 -7.26 10.30
C SER A 479 -33.87 -5.80 9.89
N TYR A 480 -33.72 -5.57 8.59
CA TYR A 480 -33.53 -4.26 8.00
C TYR A 480 -34.32 -4.09 6.71
N LYS A 481 -34.62 -2.85 6.34
CA LYS A 481 -35.31 -2.52 5.09
C LYS A 481 -34.45 -2.79 3.83
N ASN A 482 -33.13 -2.71 3.93
CA ASN A 482 -32.20 -2.93 2.81
C ASN A 482 -30.94 -3.72 3.20
N ALA A 483 -30.15 -4.14 2.21
CA ALA A 483 -28.96 -4.98 2.38
C ALA A 483 -27.77 -4.29 3.08
N LYS A 484 -27.76 -2.95 3.21
CA LYS A 484 -26.71 -2.20 3.91
C LYS A 484 -26.73 -2.46 5.42
N LEU A 485 -27.88 -2.88 5.96
CA LEU A 485 -28.11 -3.16 7.40
C LEU A 485 -27.79 -1.97 8.32
N SER A 486 -28.03 -0.73 7.88
CA SER A 486 -27.79 0.45 8.73
C SER A 486 -28.78 0.50 9.90
N LYS A 487 -28.35 1.05 11.04
CA LYS A 487 -29.19 1.14 12.25
C LYS A 487 -30.50 1.91 12.01
N SER A 488 -30.45 2.96 11.19
CA SER A 488 -31.63 3.74 10.77
C SER A 488 -32.66 2.94 9.96
N GLN A 489 -32.24 1.83 9.36
CA GLN A 489 -33.09 0.96 8.55
C GLN A 489 -33.51 -0.31 9.30
N GLN A 490 -33.20 -0.41 10.60
CA GLN A 490 -33.57 -1.54 11.43
C GLN A 490 -35.08 -1.59 11.64
N VAL A 491 -35.68 -2.76 11.47
CA VAL A 491 -37.13 -2.97 11.55
C VAL A 491 -37.51 -3.72 12.82
N ARG A 492 -36.96 -4.93 13.02
CA ARG A 492 -37.18 -5.72 14.25
C ARG A 492 -36.04 -6.69 14.50
N SER A 493 -35.98 -7.24 15.71
CA SER A 493 -35.04 -8.30 16.07
C SER A 493 -35.72 -9.67 16.19
N TYR A 494 -34.94 -10.72 15.94
CA TYR A 494 -35.29 -12.12 16.09
C TYR A 494 -34.43 -12.73 17.21
N LYS A 495 -35.07 -13.37 18.18
CA LYS A 495 -34.38 -14.01 19.31
C LYS A 495 -33.69 -15.31 18.89
N LYS A 496 -32.73 -15.77 19.69
CA LYS A 496 -32.13 -17.11 19.56
C LYS A 496 -33.20 -18.19 19.37
N GLY A 497 -32.95 -19.14 18.48
CA GLY A 497 -33.88 -20.22 18.13
C GLY A 497 -34.85 -19.90 17.00
N THR A 498 -35.06 -18.62 16.64
CA THR A 498 -35.98 -18.24 15.56
C THR A 498 -35.53 -18.84 14.23
N LYS A 499 -36.45 -19.50 13.52
CA LYS A 499 -36.26 -20.00 12.15
C LYS A 499 -36.73 -18.94 11.13
N LEU A 500 -35.93 -18.67 10.12
CA LEU A 500 -36.17 -17.63 9.12
C LEU A 500 -35.98 -18.20 7.71
N LYS A 501 -37.01 -18.07 6.86
CA LYS A 501 -36.97 -18.47 5.46
C LYS A 501 -36.22 -17.44 4.63
N VAL A 502 -35.19 -17.90 3.92
CA VAL A 502 -34.32 -17.08 3.08
C VAL A 502 -34.78 -17.17 1.64
N LYS A 503 -35.13 -16.01 1.05
CA LYS A 503 -35.45 -15.87 -0.37
C LYS A 503 -34.19 -16.04 -1.22
N ARG A 504 -33.14 -15.29 -0.87
CA ARG A 504 -31.84 -15.32 -1.57
C ARG A 504 -30.69 -14.80 -0.69
N ILE A 505 -29.47 -15.18 -1.06
CA ILE A 505 -28.25 -14.51 -0.62
C ILE A 505 -28.05 -13.24 -1.44
N VAL A 506 -27.61 -12.18 -0.78
CA VAL A 506 -27.13 -10.94 -1.41
C VAL A 506 -25.69 -10.73 -0.99
N LYS A 507 -24.80 -10.51 -1.97
CA LYS A 507 -23.39 -10.15 -1.72
C LYS A 507 -23.31 -8.65 -1.42
N GLN A 508 -22.57 -8.26 -0.39
CA GLN A 508 -22.30 -6.88 -0.03
C GLN A 508 -20.80 -6.77 0.27
N GLY A 509 -20.02 -6.39 -0.74
CA GLY A 509 -18.57 -6.55 -0.74
C GLY A 509 -18.18 -8.01 -0.45
N ARG A 510 -17.21 -8.20 0.44
CA ARG A 510 -16.73 -9.53 0.88
C ARG A 510 -17.63 -10.23 1.91
N THR A 511 -18.76 -9.63 2.29
CA THR A 511 -19.72 -10.21 3.24
C THR A 511 -21.02 -10.62 2.54
N THR A 512 -21.87 -11.39 3.23
CA THR A 512 -23.17 -11.77 2.69
C THR A 512 -24.32 -11.33 3.60
N ARG A 513 -25.49 -11.19 2.99
CA ARG A 513 -26.78 -10.86 3.58
C ARG A 513 -27.79 -11.90 3.11
N PHE A 514 -28.84 -12.10 3.90
CA PHE A 514 -30.01 -12.84 3.45
C PHE A 514 -31.17 -11.88 3.25
N GLN A 515 -31.79 -11.92 2.07
CA GLN A 515 -33.12 -11.37 1.90
C GLN A 515 -34.13 -12.44 2.34
N LEU A 516 -35.03 -12.09 3.25
CA LEU A 516 -36.13 -12.93 3.72
C LEU A 516 -37.32 -12.83 2.75
N ASN A 517 -38.26 -13.76 2.82
CA ASN A 517 -39.43 -13.77 1.94
C ASN A 517 -40.31 -12.52 2.09
N ASN A 518 -40.30 -11.88 3.25
CA ASN A 518 -41.00 -10.62 3.52
C ASN A 518 -40.24 -9.37 3.01
N GLY A 519 -39.23 -9.54 2.17
CA GLY A 519 -38.43 -8.46 1.57
C GLY A 519 -37.35 -7.87 2.46
N ARG A 520 -37.35 -8.16 3.78
CA ARG A 520 -36.36 -7.63 4.74
C ARG A 520 -35.02 -8.34 4.63
N TYR A 521 -33.98 -7.67 5.12
CA TYR A 521 -32.61 -8.17 5.07
C TYR A 521 -32.08 -8.48 6.47
N ILE A 522 -31.31 -9.56 6.60
CA ILE A 522 -30.56 -9.91 7.80
C ILE A 522 -29.09 -10.20 7.43
N THR A 523 -28.20 -10.19 8.42
CA THR A 523 -26.79 -10.58 8.23
C THR A 523 -26.65 -12.02 7.72
N GLY A 524 -25.65 -12.30 6.90
CA GLY A 524 -25.25 -13.66 6.48
C GLY A 524 -24.18 -14.28 7.39
N ASN A 525 -23.97 -13.75 8.59
CA ASN A 525 -22.91 -14.19 9.50
C ASN A 525 -23.25 -15.52 10.20
N LYS A 526 -22.42 -16.56 9.98
CA LYS A 526 -22.50 -17.92 10.54
C LYS A 526 -22.34 -17.96 12.07
N GLN A 527 -21.74 -16.96 12.70
CA GLN A 527 -21.69 -16.89 14.16
C GLN A 527 -23.03 -16.48 14.76
N LEU A 528 -23.91 -15.86 13.97
CA LEU A 528 -25.26 -15.48 14.39
C LEU A 528 -26.34 -16.43 13.86
N LEU A 529 -26.05 -17.15 12.78
CA LEU A 529 -27.00 -18.00 12.06
C LEU A 529 -26.43 -19.39 11.77
N ILE A 530 -27.30 -20.41 11.71
CA ILE A 530 -26.99 -21.75 11.20
C ILE A 530 -27.96 -22.14 10.09
N MET A 531 -27.50 -22.88 9.08
CA MET A 531 -28.43 -23.52 8.14
C MET A 531 -29.32 -24.48 8.90
N ASP A 532 -30.62 -24.38 8.65
CA ASP A 532 -31.61 -25.28 9.25
C ASP A 532 -32.16 -26.19 8.14
N HIS A 533 -31.85 -27.47 8.23
CA HIS A 533 -32.25 -28.48 7.26
C HIS A 533 -33.56 -29.18 7.64
N SER A 534 -34.25 -28.73 8.70
CA SER A 534 -35.57 -29.26 9.03
C SER A 534 -36.56 -28.90 7.92
N LYS A 535 -37.12 -29.94 7.28
CA LYS A 535 -38.29 -29.83 6.39
C LYS A 535 -39.47 -29.22 7.14
#